data_AF-A0A0S7YB25-F1
#
_entry.id   AF-A0A0S7YB25-F1
#
_cell.length_a   1.000
_cell.length_b   1.000
_cell.length_c   1.000
_cell.angle_alpha   90.00
_cell.angle_beta   90.00
_cell.angle_gamma   90.00
#
_symmetry.space_group_name_H-M   'P 1'
#
loop_
_entity.id
_entity.type
_entity.pdbx_description
1 polymer ?
#
loop_
_entity_poly.entity_id
_entity_poly.type
_entity_poly.pdbx_seq_one_letter_code
_entity_poly.pdbx_strand_id
1 'polypeptide(L)'
;MYLIVTFVLLQTELFESNKILEFADYLYGEHDYAEALVEYRRYLFLADIIGEDVPEKIVDCLVHLQRFGEAVKESEKITDETKRSYTKGWIYFLSAQYDSSRTYLSRVGIPYKNDAERIIGLSYAHEFKFSEAGNYILLPEEMPVYKKPSLGAFFSLFPGGGHFYCGRVGDGIFSFFVVGLSSLLAYHYYQQEEDIKFGISLGAAILFYAGNIYGGINAVYNYNDYENIKYLGKIEERISTHNN
;
A
#
# COMPACT_ATOMS: atom_id res chain seq x y z
N MET A 1 -60.45 -2.00 -15.72
CA MET A 1 -59.80 -0.87 -16.45
C MET A 1 -59.19 0.13 -15.49
N TYR A 2 -59.94 0.69 -14.53
CA TYR A 2 -59.39 1.63 -13.52
C TYR A 2 -58.20 1.07 -12.75
N LEU A 3 -58.23 -0.19 -12.28
CA LEU A 3 -57.12 -0.80 -11.51
C LEU A 3 -55.81 -0.97 -12.29
N ILE A 4 -55.89 -1.17 -13.62
CA ILE A 4 -54.72 -1.24 -14.49
C ILE A 4 -54.19 0.17 -14.75
N VAL A 5 -55.07 1.15 -14.92
CA VAL A 5 -54.69 2.56 -15.06
C VAL A 5 -54.05 3.08 -13.78
N THR A 6 -54.57 2.76 -12.59
CA THR A 6 -53.92 3.13 -11.32
C THR A 6 -52.58 2.42 -11.13
N PHE A 7 -52.44 1.14 -11.51
CA PHE A 7 -51.17 0.43 -11.42
C PHE A 7 -50.11 0.99 -12.37
N VAL A 8 -50.50 1.35 -13.60
CA VAL A 8 -49.62 2.00 -14.58
C VAL A 8 -49.25 3.42 -14.13
N LEU A 9 -50.19 4.17 -13.54
CA LEU A 9 -49.91 5.50 -12.98
C LEU A 9 -48.99 5.43 -11.75
N LEU A 10 -49.15 4.40 -10.90
CA LEU A 10 -48.25 4.17 -9.76
C LEU A 10 -46.83 3.81 -10.22
N GLN A 11 -46.71 3.07 -11.33
CA GLN A 11 -45.41 2.77 -11.95
C GLN A 11 -44.78 4.05 -12.51
N THR A 12 -45.53 4.94 -13.16
CA THR A 12 -44.97 6.19 -13.69
C THR A 12 -44.43 7.12 -12.60
N GLU A 13 -45.05 7.16 -11.41
CA GLU A 13 -44.53 7.90 -10.26
C GLU A 13 -43.24 7.28 -9.69
N LEU A 14 -43.08 5.95 -9.79
CA LEU A 14 -41.88 5.24 -9.33
C LEU A 14 -40.65 5.44 -10.25
N PHE A 15 -40.88 5.82 -11.51
CA PHE A 15 -39.83 6.07 -12.51
C PHE A 15 -39.51 7.55 -12.69
N GLU A 16 -40.06 8.43 -11.85
CA GLU A 16 -39.64 9.83 -11.83
C GLU A 16 -38.16 9.94 -11.43
N SER A 17 -37.39 10.73 -12.17
CA SER A 17 -35.95 10.91 -11.95
C SER A 17 -35.62 11.29 -10.50
N ASN A 18 -36.46 12.11 -9.86
CA ASN A 18 -36.30 12.48 -8.45
C ASN A 18 -36.41 11.28 -7.50
N LYS A 19 -37.33 10.33 -7.75
CA LYS A 19 -37.49 9.12 -6.93
C LYS A 19 -36.35 8.14 -7.13
N ILE A 20 -35.80 8.07 -8.33
CA ILE A 20 -34.60 7.27 -8.62
C ILE A 20 -33.39 7.82 -7.86
N LEU A 21 -33.23 9.15 -7.81
CA LEU A 21 -32.16 9.77 -7.04
C LEU A 21 -32.31 9.54 -5.54
N GLU A 22 -33.52 9.72 -4.97
CA GLU A 22 -33.80 9.42 -3.56
C GLU A 22 -33.47 7.96 -3.20
N PHE A 23 -33.78 7.03 -4.09
CA PHE A 23 -33.47 5.62 -3.89
C PHE A 23 -31.96 5.33 -4.01
N ALA A 24 -31.27 5.95 -4.96
CA ALA A 24 -29.81 5.85 -5.08
C ALA A 24 -29.10 6.39 -3.83
N ASP A 25 -29.57 7.53 -3.30
CA ASP A 25 -29.06 8.14 -2.07
C ASP A 25 -29.32 7.24 -0.85
N TYR A 26 -30.50 6.60 -0.78
CA TYR A 26 -30.82 5.63 0.26
C TYR A 26 -29.86 4.43 0.23
N LEU A 27 -29.67 3.81 -0.95
CA LEU A 27 -28.75 2.68 -1.13
C LEU A 27 -27.31 3.05 -0.78
N TYR A 28 -26.88 4.26 -1.19
CA TYR A 28 -25.58 4.79 -0.86
C TYR A 28 -25.40 4.95 0.66
N GLY A 29 -26.40 5.48 1.36
CA GLY A 29 -26.40 5.57 2.83
C GLY A 29 -26.34 4.21 3.54
N GLU A 30 -26.96 3.18 2.95
CA GLU A 30 -26.87 1.79 3.40
C GLU A 30 -25.55 1.10 3.00
N HIS A 31 -24.61 1.83 2.38
CA HIS A 31 -23.32 1.33 1.89
C HIS A 31 -23.44 0.26 0.80
N ASP A 32 -24.61 0.18 0.14
CA ASP A 32 -24.86 -0.72 -0.97
C ASP A 32 -24.37 -0.10 -2.29
N TYR A 33 -23.05 0.05 -2.39
CA TYR A 33 -22.41 0.87 -3.43
C TYR A 33 -22.60 0.35 -4.85
N ALA A 34 -22.78 -0.97 -5.04
CA ALA A 34 -22.98 -1.55 -6.37
C ALA A 34 -24.38 -1.19 -6.91
N GLU A 35 -25.39 -1.32 -6.08
CA GLU A 35 -26.78 -1.02 -6.37
C GLU A 35 -26.98 0.49 -6.49
N ALA A 36 -26.41 1.27 -5.57
CA ALA A 36 -26.39 2.72 -5.64
C ALA A 36 -25.76 3.21 -6.96
N LEU A 37 -24.62 2.63 -7.38
CA LEU A 37 -23.98 2.97 -8.65
C LEU A 37 -24.89 2.72 -9.87
N VAL A 38 -25.63 1.61 -9.87
CA VAL A 38 -26.60 1.30 -10.94
C VAL A 38 -27.68 2.37 -10.97
N GLU A 39 -28.21 2.74 -9.80
CA GLU A 39 -29.30 3.70 -9.67
C GLU A 39 -28.87 5.13 -10.01
N TYR A 40 -27.68 5.57 -9.59
CA TYR A 40 -27.11 6.85 -10.03
C TYR A 40 -26.90 6.90 -11.55
N ARG A 41 -26.40 5.82 -12.17
CA ARG A 41 -26.26 5.75 -13.63
C ARG A 41 -27.62 5.76 -14.32
N ARG A 42 -28.64 5.12 -13.74
CA ARG A 42 -30.02 5.16 -14.22
C ARG A 42 -30.59 6.58 -14.14
N TYR A 43 -30.37 7.28 -13.03
CA TYR A 43 -30.75 8.67 -12.88
C TYR A 43 -30.10 9.55 -13.95
N LEU A 44 -28.78 9.44 -14.17
CA LEU A 44 -28.08 10.19 -15.22
C LEU A 44 -28.60 9.95 -16.63
N PHE A 45 -29.17 8.77 -16.89
CA PHE A 45 -29.75 8.42 -18.19
C PHE A 45 -31.15 9.03 -18.40
N LEU A 46 -31.92 9.21 -17.32
CA LEU A 46 -33.33 9.61 -17.38
C LEU A 46 -33.58 11.08 -16.99
N ALA A 47 -32.66 11.72 -16.27
CA ALA A 47 -32.85 13.06 -15.77
C ALA A 47 -32.56 14.12 -16.84
N ASP A 48 -33.47 15.08 -17.00
CA ASP A 48 -33.27 16.26 -17.86
C ASP A 48 -32.26 17.25 -17.25
N ILE A 49 -32.18 17.30 -15.92
CA ILE A 49 -31.25 18.12 -15.15
C ILE A 49 -30.50 17.22 -14.19
N ILE A 50 -29.18 17.16 -14.33
CA ILE A 50 -28.30 16.34 -13.50
C ILE A 50 -27.91 17.15 -12.27
N GLY A 51 -28.14 16.60 -11.07
CA GLY A 51 -27.60 17.16 -9.82
C GLY A 51 -26.07 17.28 -9.86
N GLU A 52 -25.53 18.40 -9.39
CA GLU A 52 -24.09 18.70 -9.48
C GLU A 52 -23.21 17.70 -8.72
N ASP A 53 -23.75 17.00 -7.72
CA ASP A 53 -23.07 16.05 -6.84
C ASP A 53 -23.06 14.59 -7.34
N VAL A 54 -23.93 14.24 -8.29
CA VAL A 54 -24.10 12.84 -8.74
C VAL A 54 -22.82 12.23 -9.34
N PRO A 55 -22.03 12.94 -10.18
CA PRO A 55 -20.76 12.41 -10.66
C PRO A 55 -19.81 12.00 -9.52
N GLU A 56 -19.83 12.73 -8.40
CA GLU A 56 -18.97 12.45 -7.26
C GLU A 56 -19.43 11.20 -6.51
N LYS A 57 -20.74 11.05 -6.30
CA LYS A 57 -21.31 9.84 -5.69
C LYS A 57 -21.03 8.60 -6.53
N ILE A 58 -21.07 8.71 -7.86
CA ILE A 58 -20.66 7.62 -8.78
C ILE A 58 -19.18 7.27 -8.61
N VAL A 59 -18.30 8.28 -8.59
CA VAL A 59 -16.87 8.10 -8.39
C VAL A 59 -16.60 7.41 -7.06
N ASP A 60 -17.26 7.85 -6.00
CA ASP A 60 -17.12 7.30 -4.65
C ASP A 60 -17.59 5.83 -4.57
N CYS A 61 -18.76 5.50 -5.14
CA CYS A 61 -19.19 4.11 -5.28
C CYS A 61 -18.13 3.27 -6.02
N LEU A 62 -17.57 3.78 -7.12
CA LEU A 62 -16.54 3.07 -7.88
C LEU A 62 -15.26 2.85 -7.07
N VAL A 63 -14.86 3.82 -6.24
CA VAL A 63 -13.72 3.70 -5.32
C VAL A 63 -13.98 2.64 -4.25
N HIS A 64 -15.16 2.64 -3.62
CA HIS A 64 -15.55 1.61 -2.65
C HIS A 64 -15.59 0.20 -3.27
N LEU A 65 -15.95 0.10 -4.55
CA LEU A 65 -15.92 -1.14 -5.34
C LEU A 65 -14.53 -1.47 -5.91
N GLN A 66 -13.49 -0.71 -5.58
CA GLN A 66 -12.11 -0.85 -6.09
C GLN A 66 -11.97 -0.77 -7.62
N ARG A 67 -12.94 -0.15 -8.32
CA ARG A 67 -12.95 0.05 -9.77
C ARG A 67 -12.25 1.37 -10.15
N PHE A 68 -11.01 1.52 -9.71
CA PHE A 68 -10.26 2.79 -9.79
C PHE A 68 -10.13 3.37 -11.21
N GLY A 69 -9.93 2.51 -12.22
CA GLY A 69 -9.83 2.98 -13.62
C GLY A 69 -11.12 3.63 -14.13
N GLU A 70 -12.28 3.08 -13.74
CA GLU A 70 -13.57 3.71 -14.03
C GLU A 70 -13.78 4.96 -13.20
N ALA A 71 -13.39 4.96 -11.93
CA ALA A 71 -13.48 6.14 -11.07
C ALA A 71 -12.70 7.33 -11.66
N VAL A 72 -11.48 7.11 -12.17
CA VAL A 72 -10.70 8.16 -12.85
C VAL A 72 -11.45 8.68 -14.08
N LYS A 73 -12.01 7.79 -14.91
CA LYS A 73 -12.75 8.19 -16.11
C LYS A 73 -14.02 8.97 -15.77
N GLU A 74 -14.77 8.53 -14.77
CA GLU A 74 -16.01 9.19 -14.34
C GLU A 74 -15.74 10.53 -13.66
N SER A 75 -14.59 10.69 -12.99
CA SER A 75 -14.18 11.98 -12.40
C SER A 75 -14.05 13.11 -13.42
N GLU A 76 -13.87 12.82 -14.71
CA GLU A 76 -13.85 13.83 -15.77
C GLU A 76 -15.16 14.62 -15.86
N LYS A 77 -16.28 14.04 -15.41
CA LYS A 77 -17.61 14.66 -15.41
C LYS A 77 -17.79 15.69 -14.29
N ILE A 78 -16.91 15.72 -13.29
CA ILE A 78 -16.91 16.76 -12.23
C ILE A 78 -16.51 18.08 -12.88
N THR A 79 -17.40 19.08 -12.89
CA THR A 79 -17.19 20.33 -13.63
C THR A 79 -16.14 21.24 -13.00
N ASP A 80 -16.07 21.28 -11.66
CA ASP A 80 -15.04 22.02 -10.93
C ASP A 80 -13.65 21.42 -11.16
N GLU A 81 -12.74 22.20 -11.76
CA GLU A 81 -11.39 21.76 -12.10
C GLU A 81 -10.54 21.42 -10.87
N THR A 82 -10.67 22.19 -9.79
CA THR A 82 -9.89 22.00 -8.57
C THR A 82 -10.33 20.71 -7.88
N LYS A 83 -11.64 20.51 -7.75
CA LYS A 83 -12.26 19.31 -7.18
C LYS A 83 -11.95 18.08 -8.01
N ARG A 84 -12.10 18.15 -9.34
CA ARG A 84 -11.74 17.05 -10.25
C ARG A 84 -10.27 16.66 -10.13
N SER A 85 -9.36 17.63 -10.06
CA SER A 85 -7.92 17.36 -9.90
C SER A 85 -7.62 16.71 -8.55
N TYR A 86 -8.25 17.20 -7.48
CA TYR A 86 -8.17 16.59 -6.15
C TYR A 86 -8.67 15.14 -6.16
N THR A 87 -9.87 14.91 -6.70
CA THR A 87 -10.49 13.58 -6.80
C THR A 87 -9.61 12.61 -7.58
N LYS A 88 -9.06 12.99 -8.74
CA LYS A 88 -8.10 12.14 -9.48
C LYS A 88 -6.87 11.83 -8.66
N GLY A 89 -6.28 12.85 -8.03
CA GLY A 89 -5.12 12.70 -7.16
C GLY A 89 -5.35 11.70 -6.03
N TRP A 90 -6.52 11.77 -5.39
CA TRP A 90 -6.94 10.85 -4.34
C TRP A 90 -7.17 9.42 -4.87
N ILE A 91 -7.86 9.25 -6.00
CA ILE A 91 -8.06 7.92 -6.61
C ILE A 91 -6.70 7.26 -6.95
N TYR A 92 -5.77 8.03 -7.53
CA TYR A 92 -4.43 7.52 -7.83
C TYR A 92 -3.68 7.11 -6.57
N PHE A 93 -3.80 7.88 -5.48
CA PHE A 93 -3.23 7.53 -4.19
C PHE A 93 -3.78 6.18 -3.68
N LEU A 94 -5.11 6.02 -3.67
CA LEU A 94 -5.76 4.78 -3.22
C LEU A 94 -5.38 3.56 -4.07
N SER A 95 -5.11 3.77 -5.36
CA SER A 95 -4.63 2.72 -6.27
C SER A 95 -3.11 2.47 -6.20
N ALA A 96 -2.42 3.03 -5.19
CA ALA A 96 -0.96 2.99 -4.99
C ALA A 96 -0.12 3.56 -6.15
N GLN A 97 -0.71 4.41 -7.00
CA GLN A 97 -0.04 5.12 -8.09
C GLN A 97 0.43 6.50 -7.63
N TYR A 98 1.43 6.50 -6.74
CA TYR A 98 1.85 7.70 -6.00
C TYR A 98 2.40 8.83 -6.88
N ASP A 99 3.12 8.53 -7.96
CA ASP A 99 3.60 9.55 -8.91
C ASP A 99 2.45 10.30 -9.61
N SER A 100 1.48 9.55 -10.13
CA SER A 100 0.27 10.10 -10.75
C SER A 100 -0.52 10.92 -9.73
N SER A 101 -0.68 10.39 -8.51
CA SER A 101 -1.35 11.10 -7.41
C SER A 101 -0.74 12.48 -7.18
N ARG A 102 0.58 12.55 -6.95
CA ARG A 102 1.30 13.82 -6.74
C ARG A 102 1.17 14.77 -7.93
N THR A 103 1.21 14.25 -9.15
CA THR A 103 1.09 15.05 -10.36
C THR A 103 -0.23 15.84 -10.38
N TYR A 104 -1.35 15.20 -10.06
CA TYR A 104 -2.65 15.86 -9.98
C TYR A 104 -2.78 16.75 -8.75
N LEU A 105 -2.33 16.29 -7.58
CA LEU A 105 -2.47 17.02 -6.31
C LEU A 105 -1.60 18.27 -6.23
N SER A 106 -0.43 18.30 -6.87
CA SER A 106 0.49 19.45 -6.84
C SER A 106 -0.10 20.74 -7.39
N ARG A 107 -1.19 20.64 -8.17
CA ARG A 107 -1.89 21.78 -8.80
C ARG A 107 -3.17 22.16 -8.05
N VAL A 108 -3.54 21.43 -7.01
CA VAL A 108 -4.79 21.63 -6.28
C VAL A 108 -4.70 22.86 -5.39
N GLY A 109 -5.59 23.83 -5.65
CA GLY A 109 -5.77 25.03 -4.85
C GLY A 109 -6.81 24.88 -3.74
N ILE A 110 -7.25 26.01 -3.21
CA ILE A 110 -8.31 26.11 -2.20
C ILE A 110 -9.65 25.63 -2.81
N PRO A 111 -10.51 24.90 -2.06
CA PRO A 111 -10.41 24.59 -0.64
C PRO A 111 -9.59 23.35 -0.28
N TYR A 112 -9.20 22.53 -1.26
CA TYR A 112 -8.61 21.20 -1.02
C TYR A 112 -7.09 21.19 -0.82
N LYS A 113 -6.44 22.35 -0.83
CA LYS A 113 -4.98 22.47 -0.79
C LYS A 113 -4.33 21.69 0.36
N ASN A 114 -4.85 21.85 1.58
CA ASN A 114 -4.25 21.20 2.76
C ASN A 114 -4.37 19.68 2.69
N ASP A 115 -5.52 19.16 2.23
CA ASP A 115 -5.73 17.72 2.06
C ASP A 115 -4.85 17.17 0.94
N ALA A 116 -4.70 17.92 -0.16
CA ALA A 116 -3.82 17.56 -1.26
C ALA A 116 -2.35 17.47 -0.80
N GLU A 117 -1.85 18.47 -0.07
CA GLU A 117 -0.50 18.47 0.50
C GLU A 117 -0.32 17.28 1.45
N ARG A 118 -1.30 16.99 2.30
CA ARG A 118 -1.27 15.82 3.19
C ARG A 118 -1.17 14.50 2.41
N ILE A 119 -1.97 14.32 1.36
CA ILE A 119 -1.92 13.11 0.52
C ILE A 119 -0.58 13.03 -0.23
N ILE A 120 -0.02 14.15 -0.70
CA ILE A 120 1.33 14.19 -1.28
C ILE A 120 2.36 13.70 -0.27
N GLY A 121 2.35 14.20 0.97
CA GLY A 121 3.24 13.76 2.02
C GLY A 121 3.12 12.26 2.30
N LEU A 122 1.89 11.75 2.43
CA LEU A 122 1.61 10.32 2.59
C LEU A 122 2.13 9.50 1.40
N SER A 123 1.96 9.99 0.17
CA SER A 123 2.42 9.30 -1.03
C SER A 123 3.94 9.10 -1.04
N TYR A 124 4.71 10.07 -0.54
CA TYR A 124 6.17 9.93 -0.37
C TYR A 124 6.50 8.96 0.77
N ALA A 125 5.74 8.99 1.87
CA ALA A 125 5.94 8.09 2.99
C ALA A 125 5.71 6.62 2.60
N HIS A 126 4.70 6.32 1.78
CA HIS A 126 4.46 4.96 1.27
C HIS A 126 5.56 4.45 0.32
N GLU A 127 6.37 5.34 -0.25
CA GLU A 127 7.59 4.99 -1.01
C GLU A 127 8.86 5.02 -0.14
N PHE A 128 8.72 5.17 1.17
CA PHE A 128 9.82 5.32 2.14
C PHE A 128 10.74 6.53 1.88
N LYS A 129 10.25 7.52 1.13
CA LYS A 129 10.90 8.82 0.86
C LYS A 129 10.55 9.79 1.99
N PHE A 130 10.97 9.47 3.21
CA PHE A 130 10.54 10.19 4.40
C PHE A 130 11.03 11.64 4.44
N SER A 131 12.22 11.93 3.90
CA SER A 131 12.71 13.32 3.84
C SER A 131 11.79 14.20 3.00
N GLU A 132 11.27 13.67 1.89
CA GLU A 132 10.35 14.35 0.99
C GLU A 132 8.97 14.48 1.61
N ALA A 133 8.49 13.42 2.28
CA ALA A 133 7.25 13.44 3.04
C ALA A 133 7.24 14.55 4.09
N GLY A 134 8.36 14.77 4.77
CA GLY A 134 8.53 15.79 5.81
C GLY A 134 8.35 17.24 5.34
N ASN A 135 8.38 17.49 4.02
CA ASN A 135 8.06 18.81 3.47
C ASN A 135 6.55 19.12 3.47
N TYR A 136 5.70 18.10 3.65
CA TYR A 136 4.25 18.22 3.53
C TYR A 136 3.51 17.78 4.80
N ILE A 137 4.05 16.81 5.54
CA ILE A 137 3.44 16.26 6.75
C ILE A 137 4.43 16.26 7.91
N LEU A 138 3.89 16.40 9.13
CA LEU A 138 4.69 16.26 10.35
C LEU A 138 5.05 14.79 10.55
N LEU A 139 6.35 14.53 10.70
CA LEU A 139 6.87 13.19 10.89
C LEU A 139 7.13 12.87 12.38
N PRO A 140 7.12 11.59 12.78
CA PRO A 140 7.63 11.19 14.09
C PRO A 140 9.11 11.55 14.26
N GLU A 141 9.51 11.96 15.47
CA GLU A 141 10.89 12.43 15.75
C GLU A 141 11.96 11.35 15.51
N GLU A 142 11.66 10.10 15.85
CA GLU A 142 12.59 8.97 15.73
C GLU A 142 12.59 8.39 14.31
N MET A 143 13.43 8.96 13.44
CA MET A 143 13.69 8.44 12.09
C MET A 143 14.25 7.00 12.11
N PRO A 144 13.99 6.19 11.07
CA PRO A 144 14.52 4.83 10.97
C PRO A 144 16.05 4.84 10.90
N VAL A 145 16.67 3.94 11.65
CA VAL A 145 18.14 3.81 11.71
C VAL A 145 18.57 2.66 10.81
N TYR A 146 19.18 2.98 9.68
CA TYR A 146 19.62 1.97 8.72
C TYR A 146 20.98 1.36 9.05
N LYS A 147 21.07 0.05 8.79
CA LYS A 147 22.30 -0.73 8.86
C LYS A 147 22.90 -0.90 7.47
N LYS A 148 24.23 -0.88 7.38
CA LYS A 148 24.97 -1.06 6.11
C LYS A 148 25.08 -2.55 5.72
N PRO A 149 24.61 -2.97 4.53
CA PRO A 149 24.72 -4.36 4.08
C PRO A 149 26.18 -4.86 3.98
N SER A 150 27.11 -3.98 3.63
CA SER A 150 28.54 -4.30 3.59
C SER A 150 29.12 -4.69 4.95
N LEU A 151 28.62 -4.09 6.04
CA LEU A 151 28.99 -4.51 7.40
C LEU A 151 28.36 -5.86 7.76
N GLY A 152 27.14 -6.14 7.28
CA GLY A 152 26.55 -7.47 7.38
C GLY A 152 27.44 -8.54 6.73
N ALA A 153 27.93 -8.29 5.51
CA ALA A 153 28.87 -9.17 4.82
C ALA A 153 30.17 -9.35 5.61
N PHE A 154 30.78 -8.24 6.07
CA PHE A 154 32.03 -8.26 6.81
C PHE A 154 31.90 -9.07 8.11
N PHE A 155 30.84 -8.85 8.88
CA PHE A 155 30.63 -9.60 10.12
C PHE A 155 30.31 -11.08 9.85
N SER A 156 29.69 -11.42 8.72
CA SER A 156 29.47 -12.82 8.33
C SER A 156 30.76 -13.60 8.03
N LEU A 157 31.94 -12.97 7.98
CA LEU A 157 33.21 -13.71 8.00
C LEU A 157 33.37 -14.56 9.26
N PHE A 158 32.79 -14.10 10.37
CA PHE A 158 32.49 -14.97 11.50
C PHE A 158 31.10 -15.60 11.28
N PRO A 159 30.97 -16.93 11.24
CA PRO A 159 29.68 -17.59 11.03
C PRO A 159 28.58 -17.05 11.97
N GLY A 160 27.51 -16.51 11.38
CA GLY A 160 26.40 -15.87 12.09
C GLY A 160 26.55 -14.37 12.36
N GLY A 161 27.73 -13.77 12.17
CA GLY A 161 28.01 -12.39 12.54
C GLY A 161 27.13 -11.34 11.86
N GLY A 162 26.82 -11.50 10.56
CA GLY A 162 25.90 -10.60 9.86
C GLY A 162 24.48 -10.63 10.41
N HIS A 163 24.01 -11.80 10.89
CA HIS A 163 22.70 -11.94 11.52
C HIS A 163 22.67 -11.32 12.92
N PHE A 164 23.72 -11.51 13.73
CA PHE A 164 23.83 -10.85 15.03
C PHE A 164 23.86 -9.33 14.91
N TYR A 165 24.53 -8.80 13.89
CA TYR A 165 24.59 -7.37 13.63
C TYR A 165 23.20 -6.71 13.45
N CYS A 166 22.24 -7.41 12.87
CA CYS A 166 20.85 -6.95 12.76
C CYS A 166 19.90 -7.50 13.84
N GLY A 167 20.43 -8.09 14.92
CA GLY A 167 19.64 -8.58 16.05
C GLY A 167 18.95 -9.93 15.83
N ARG A 168 19.23 -10.62 14.72
CA ARG A 168 18.66 -11.95 14.40
C ARG A 168 19.48 -13.05 15.07
N VAL A 169 19.38 -13.11 16.40
CA VAL A 169 20.20 -14.00 17.24
C VAL A 169 20.01 -15.48 16.88
N GLY A 170 18.76 -15.91 16.63
CA GLY A 170 18.47 -17.30 16.25
C GLY A 170 19.19 -17.73 14.96
N ASP A 171 19.11 -16.92 13.91
CA ASP A 171 19.79 -17.18 12.64
C ASP A 171 21.31 -17.16 12.78
N GLY A 172 21.84 -16.26 13.62
CA GLY A 172 23.27 -16.20 13.92
C GLY A 172 23.77 -17.49 14.57
N ILE A 173 23.07 -17.99 15.58
CA ILE A 173 23.40 -19.26 16.26
C ILE A 173 23.31 -20.44 15.28
N PHE A 174 22.25 -20.48 14.47
CA PHE A 174 22.07 -21.53 13.47
C PHE A 174 23.24 -21.57 12.48
N SER A 175 23.60 -20.42 11.89
CA SER A 175 24.72 -20.31 10.96
C SER A 175 26.05 -20.70 11.60
N PHE A 176 26.28 -20.31 12.86
CA PHE A 176 27.47 -20.71 13.61
C PHE A 176 27.62 -22.23 13.70
N PHE A 177 26.56 -22.93 14.10
CA PHE A 177 26.60 -24.39 14.22
C PHE A 177 26.68 -25.10 12.87
N VAL A 178 25.89 -24.70 11.87
CA VAL A 178 25.86 -25.39 10.57
C VAL A 178 27.21 -25.28 9.88
N VAL A 179 27.79 -24.09 9.82
CA VAL A 179 29.12 -23.89 9.23
C VAL A 179 30.19 -24.54 10.08
N GLY A 180 30.16 -24.33 11.40
CA GLY A 180 31.16 -24.86 12.33
C GLY A 180 31.22 -26.39 12.32
N LEU A 181 30.07 -27.06 12.44
CA LEU A 181 29.99 -28.52 12.42
C LEU A 181 30.43 -29.10 11.08
N SER A 182 30.02 -28.51 9.96
CA SER A 182 30.44 -28.96 8.62
C SER A 182 31.95 -28.82 8.44
N SER A 183 32.54 -27.73 8.95
CA SER A 183 33.98 -27.50 8.93
C SER A 183 34.75 -28.46 9.84
N LEU A 184 34.22 -28.75 11.04
CA LEU A 184 34.78 -29.73 11.97
C LEU A 184 34.74 -31.15 11.41
N LEU A 185 33.64 -31.53 10.75
CA LEU A 185 33.51 -32.82 10.08
C LEU A 185 34.50 -32.94 8.91
N ALA A 186 34.65 -31.90 8.10
CA ALA A 186 35.66 -31.87 7.05
C ALA A 186 37.07 -32.08 7.63
N TYR A 187 37.43 -31.34 8.69
CA TYR A 187 38.72 -31.52 9.35
C TYR A 187 38.91 -32.93 9.93
N HIS A 188 37.86 -33.48 10.57
CA HIS A 188 37.91 -34.82 11.14
C HIS A 188 38.17 -35.90 10.07
N TYR A 189 37.40 -35.88 8.96
CA TYR A 189 37.57 -36.85 7.89
C TYR A 189 38.88 -36.70 7.11
N TYR A 190 39.40 -35.47 7.02
CA TYR A 190 40.75 -35.23 6.51
C TYR A 190 41.82 -35.95 7.35
N GLN A 191 41.75 -35.84 8.68
CA GLN A 191 42.70 -36.50 9.59
C GLN A 191 42.59 -38.03 9.61
N GLN A 192 41.43 -38.58 9.21
CA GLN A 192 41.19 -40.03 9.13
C GLN A 192 41.48 -40.59 7.72
N GLU A 193 41.96 -39.77 6.78
CA GLU A 193 42.22 -40.16 5.39
C GLU A 193 40.96 -40.73 4.67
N GLU A 194 39.77 -40.26 5.07
CA GLU A 194 38.48 -40.66 4.47
C GLU A 194 38.05 -39.70 3.35
N ASP A 195 38.74 -39.74 2.22
CA ASP A 195 38.66 -38.76 1.11
C ASP A 195 37.24 -38.41 0.64
N ILE A 196 36.36 -39.42 0.48
CA ILE A 196 34.99 -39.19 -0.01
C ILE A 196 34.19 -38.36 1.02
N LYS A 197 34.26 -38.72 2.31
CA LYS A 197 33.51 -38.03 3.37
C LYS A 197 34.09 -36.64 3.62
N PHE A 198 35.41 -36.51 3.50
CA PHE A 198 36.09 -35.21 3.50
C PHE A 198 35.55 -34.31 2.39
N GLY A 199 35.53 -34.78 1.15
CA GLY A 199 35.06 -33.98 0.01
C GLY A 199 33.61 -33.52 0.16
N ILE A 200 32.72 -34.41 0.62
CA ILE A 200 31.31 -34.07 0.89
C ILE A 200 31.21 -33.01 1.99
N SER A 201 31.90 -33.21 3.11
CA SER A 201 31.82 -32.30 4.27
C SER A 201 32.44 -30.94 3.97
N LEU A 202 33.55 -30.91 3.23
CA LEU A 202 34.18 -29.67 2.77
C LEU A 202 33.27 -28.92 1.79
N GLY A 203 32.66 -29.63 0.84
CA GLY A 203 31.69 -29.04 -0.09
C GLY A 203 30.50 -28.41 0.66
N ALA A 204 29.97 -29.11 1.66
CA ALA A 204 28.92 -28.59 2.54
C ALA A 204 29.39 -27.36 3.32
N ALA A 205 30.59 -27.39 3.91
CA ALA A 205 31.15 -26.25 4.64
C ALA A 205 31.29 -25.00 3.76
N ILE A 206 31.83 -25.15 2.54
CA ILE A 206 31.96 -24.05 1.57
C ILE A 206 30.58 -23.49 1.20
N LEU A 207 29.64 -24.37 0.86
CA LEU A 207 28.28 -23.97 0.47
C LEU A 207 27.58 -23.21 1.60
N PHE A 208 27.59 -23.75 2.82
CA PHE A 208 26.96 -23.11 3.97
C PHE A 208 27.66 -21.81 4.37
N TYR A 209 28.99 -21.73 4.24
CA TYR A 209 29.73 -20.50 4.52
C TYR A 209 29.35 -19.38 3.54
N ALA A 210 29.28 -19.70 2.23
CA ALA A 210 28.80 -18.75 1.22
C ALA A 210 27.34 -18.33 1.49
N GLY A 211 26.49 -19.29 1.83
CA GLY A 211 25.09 -19.04 2.23
C GLY A 211 24.98 -18.12 3.45
N ASN A 212 25.84 -18.26 4.45
CA ASN A 212 25.88 -17.40 5.64
C ASN A 212 26.29 -15.95 5.32
N ILE A 213 27.20 -15.72 4.37
CA ILE A 213 27.55 -14.36 3.93
C ILE A 213 26.38 -13.73 3.19
N TYR A 214 25.80 -14.45 2.22
CA TYR A 214 24.62 -13.99 1.49
C TYR A 214 23.44 -13.72 2.44
N GLY A 215 23.19 -14.63 3.38
CA GLY A 215 22.17 -14.51 4.41
C GLY A 215 22.37 -13.32 5.32
N GLY A 216 23.61 -13.04 5.75
CA GLY A 216 23.94 -11.87 6.56
C GLY A 216 23.70 -10.54 5.85
N ILE A 217 23.97 -10.46 4.54
CA ILE A 217 23.65 -9.27 3.73
C ILE A 217 22.14 -9.07 3.66
N ASN A 218 21.39 -10.11 3.30
CA ASN A 218 19.93 -10.04 3.18
C ASN A 218 19.24 -9.75 4.52
N ALA A 219 19.79 -10.26 5.62
CA ALA A 219 19.31 -9.97 6.96
C ALA A 219 19.37 -8.47 7.28
N VAL A 220 20.33 -7.73 6.72
CA VAL A 220 20.42 -6.27 6.86
C VAL A 220 19.40 -5.55 5.99
N TYR A 221 19.18 -5.97 4.74
CA TYR A 221 18.12 -5.41 3.90
C TYR A 221 16.75 -5.57 4.55
N ASN A 222 16.44 -6.78 5.02
CA ASN A 222 15.18 -7.06 5.71
C ASN A 222 15.01 -6.22 6.98
N TYR A 223 16.09 -5.96 7.72
CA TYR A 223 16.05 -5.08 8.88
C TYR A 223 15.70 -3.64 8.48
N ASN A 224 16.33 -3.10 7.43
CA ASN A 224 16.07 -1.74 6.96
C ASN A 224 14.63 -1.58 6.44
N ASP A 225 14.12 -2.57 5.70
CA ASP A 225 12.74 -2.58 5.21
C ASP A 225 11.73 -2.67 6.36
N TYR A 226 12.02 -3.46 7.39
CA TYR A 226 11.20 -3.52 8.59
C TYR A 226 11.14 -2.16 9.31
N GLU A 227 12.27 -1.47 9.46
CA GLU A 227 12.31 -0.14 10.06
C GLU A 227 11.53 0.89 9.24
N ASN A 228 11.55 0.79 7.91
CA ASN A 228 10.72 1.60 7.01
C ASN A 228 9.22 1.39 7.26
N ILE A 229 8.77 0.13 7.25
CA ILE A 229 7.35 -0.22 7.46
C ILE A 229 6.89 0.23 8.84
N LYS A 230 7.70 0.00 9.87
CA LYS A 230 7.43 0.42 11.25
C LYS A 230 7.29 1.95 11.35
N TYR A 231 8.16 2.70 10.68
CA TYR A 231 8.10 4.15 10.68
C TYR A 231 6.88 4.68 9.91
N LEU A 232 6.55 4.07 8.76
CA LEU A 232 5.31 4.36 8.03
C LEU A 232 4.07 4.13 8.89
N GLY A 233 4.00 3.01 9.61
CA GLY A 233 2.89 2.75 10.53
C GLY A 233 2.73 3.82 11.63
N LYS A 234 3.84 4.34 12.17
CA LYS A 234 3.80 5.47 13.12
C LYS A 234 3.25 6.75 12.48
N ILE A 235 3.57 7.01 11.21
CA ILE A 235 3.03 8.17 10.46
C ILE A 235 1.51 8.02 10.30
N GLU A 236 1.05 6.85 9.88
CA GLU A 236 -0.38 6.55 9.67
C GLU A 236 -1.20 6.65 10.97
N GLU A 237 -0.68 6.12 12.07
CA GLU A 237 -1.32 6.19 13.40
C GLU A 237 -1.43 7.63 13.91
N ARG A 238 -0.40 8.45 13.73
CA ARG A 238 -0.45 9.87 14.11
C ARG A 238 -1.49 10.63 13.31
N ILE A 239 -1.63 10.29 12.04
CA ILE A 239 -2.58 10.94 11.15
C ILE A 239 -4.02 10.53 11.46
N SER A 240 -4.29 9.26 11.80
CA SER A 240 -5.63 8.80 12.17
C SER A 240 -6.11 9.42 13.49
N THR A 241 -5.22 9.56 14.47
CA THR A 241 -5.53 10.17 15.78
C THR A 241 -5.84 11.66 15.74
N HIS A 242 -5.42 12.39 14.70
CA HIS A 242 -5.73 13.83 14.55
C HIS A 242 -7.05 14.09 13.78
N ASN A 243 -7.69 13.07 13.19
CA ASN A 243 -8.96 13.22 12.47
C ASN A 243 -10.19 12.75 13.28
N ASN A 244 -9.99 12.28 14.51
CA ASN A 244 -11.06 11.96 15.47
C ASN A 244 -11.15 13.05 16.54
#